data_AF-A0A7C6HII0-F1
#
_entry.id   AF-A0A7C6HII0-F1
#
_cell.length_a   1.000
_cell.length_b   1.000
_cell.length_c   1.000
_cell.angle_alpha   90.00
_cell.angle_beta   90.00
_cell.angle_gamma   90.00
#
_symmetry.space_group_name_H-M   'P 1'
#
loop_
_entity.id
_entity.type
_entity.pdbx_description
1 polymer ?
#
loop_
_entity_poly.entity_id
_entity_poly.type
_entity_poly.pdbx_seq_one_letter_code
_entity_poly.pdbx_strand_id
1 'polypeptide(L)'
;QETSDLINRAHDLKCFDDAVRELRKRHIEVVVHIINGLPHETKEMMVETVKHLNTLDIQGIKIHMLHLMEKTKMGYEYKKNPWKLLTLEEYVDITVEQIAWLRKDIIIHRLTGDAPSDMLLAPFWTKRKFVVTNEIDKKLRKLNLYQGDYYEKELTSK
;
A
#
# COMPACT_ATOMS: atom_id res chain seq x y z
N GLN A 1 6.07 -10.60 7.72
CA GLN A 1 7.16 -10.36 8.69
C GLN A 1 8.49 -10.17 7.98
N GLU A 2 8.88 -11.07 7.08
CA GLU A 2 10.17 -11.02 6.34
C GLU A 2 10.49 -9.65 5.71
N THR A 3 9.54 -9.03 4.99
CA THR A 3 9.72 -7.68 4.42
C THR A 3 10.01 -6.64 5.50
N SER A 4 9.33 -6.73 6.65
CA SER A 4 9.50 -5.83 7.80
C SER A 4 10.93 -5.90 8.34
N ASP A 5 11.43 -7.13 8.53
CA ASP A 5 12.76 -7.38 9.06
C ASP A 5 13.84 -6.89 8.09
N LEU A 6 13.67 -7.16 6.79
CA LEU A 6 14.59 -6.72 5.73
C LEU A 6 14.78 -5.20 5.74
N ILE A 7 13.69 -4.45 5.87
CA ILE A 7 13.74 -2.98 5.88
C ILE A 7 14.08 -2.41 7.27
N ASN A 8 14.44 -3.26 8.23
CA ASN A 8 14.79 -2.91 9.61
C ASN A 8 13.64 -2.18 10.33
N ARG A 9 12.40 -2.62 10.10
CA ARG A 9 11.24 -2.14 10.83
C ARG A 9 11.28 -2.71 12.26
N ALA A 10 11.29 -1.83 13.25
CA ALA A 10 11.47 -2.20 14.66
C ALA A 10 10.21 -2.74 15.35
N HIS A 11 9.32 -3.41 14.62
CA HIS A 11 8.14 -4.11 15.16
C HIS A 11 7.72 -5.25 14.24
N ASP A 12 7.05 -6.24 14.81
CA ASP A 12 6.45 -7.35 14.09
C ASP A 12 4.97 -7.10 13.77
N LEU A 13 4.40 -7.98 12.94
CA LEU A 13 2.98 -7.93 12.56
C LEU A 13 2.06 -8.09 13.77
N LYS A 14 2.45 -8.91 14.76
CA LYS A 14 1.65 -9.12 15.96
C LYS A 14 1.53 -7.84 16.78
N CYS A 15 2.63 -7.11 16.95
CA CYS A 15 2.65 -5.81 17.62
C CYS A 15 1.71 -4.82 16.92
N PHE A 16 1.70 -4.79 15.58
CA PHE A 16 0.74 -3.99 14.82
C PHE A 16 -0.71 -4.39 15.12
N ASP A 17 -1.05 -5.68 15.01
CA ASP A 17 -2.41 -6.16 15.26
C ASP A 17 -2.88 -5.86 16.70
N ASP A 18 -2.01 -6.08 17.68
CA ASP A 18 -2.30 -5.80 19.09
C ASP A 18 -2.51 -4.30 19.33
N ALA A 19 -1.70 -3.44 18.71
CA ALA A 19 -1.87 -2.00 18.79
C ALA A 19 -3.23 -1.55 18.20
N VAL A 20 -3.63 -2.11 17.05
CA VAL A 20 -4.95 -1.83 16.47
C VAL A 20 -6.05 -2.23 17.46
N ARG A 21 -6.02 -3.46 17.99
CA ARG A 21 -7.03 -3.93 18.96
C ARG A 21 -7.11 -3.05 20.21
N GLU A 22 -5.96 -2.64 20.76
CA GLU A 22 -5.92 -1.79 21.95
C GLU A 22 -6.43 -0.37 21.70
N LEU A 23 -6.17 0.22 20.53
CA LEU A 23 -6.74 1.51 20.14
C LEU A 23 -8.26 1.41 20.00
N ARG A 24 -8.75 0.34 19.38
CA ARG A 24 -10.18 0.13 19.15
C ARG A 24 -10.97 -0.16 20.43
N LYS A 25 -10.39 -0.87 21.40
CA LYS A 25 -10.96 -1.01 22.76
C LYS A 25 -11.19 0.34 23.46
N ARG A 26 -10.47 1.39 23.06
CA ARG A 26 -10.57 2.76 23.61
C ARG A 26 -11.35 3.69 22.68
N HIS A 27 -12.03 3.15 21.66
CA HIS A 27 -12.78 3.89 20.66
C HIS A 27 -11.94 4.92 19.86
N ILE A 28 -10.63 4.69 19.73
CA ILE A 28 -9.74 5.56 18.94
C ILE A 28 -9.76 5.08 17.49
N GLU A 29 -9.98 5.98 16.55
CA GLU A 29 -9.95 5.66 15.12
C GLU A 29 -8.52 5.36 14.65
N VAL A 30 -8.40 4.34 13.81
CA VAL A 30 -7.14 3.82 13.29
C VAL A 30 -7.09 4.04 11.78
N VAL A 31 -6.06 4.75 11.35
CA VAL A 31 -5.72 4.92 9.93
C VAL A 31 -4.39 4.25 9.65
N VAL A 32 -4.41 3.23 8.79
CA VAL A 32 -3.21 2.44 8.47
C VAL A 32 -2.48 3.03 7.27
N HIS A 33 -1.15 2.94 7.28
CA HIS A 33 -0.30 3.33 6.15
C HIS A 33 0.43 2.12 5.59
N ILE A 34 0.19 1.81 4.33
CA ILE A 34 0.86 0.74 3.59
C ILE A 34 1.77 1.30 2.50
N ILE A 35 2.84 0.59 2.18
CA ILE A 35 3.81 0.95 1.15
C ILE A 35 3.92 -0.22 0.19
N ASN A 36 3.54 -0.02 -1.07
CA ASN A 36 3.67 -1.00 -2.14
C ASN A 36 5.06 -0.92 -2.78
N GLY A 37 5.63 -2.07 -3.08
CA GLY A 37 6.88 -2.19 -3.82
C GLY A 37 8.11 -2.16 -2.92
N LEU A 38 7.97 -2.59 -1.66
CA LEU A 38 9.14 -2.88 -0.83
C LEU A 38 9.93 -4.04 -1.45
N PRO A 39 11.24 -4.15 -1.15
CA PRO A 39 12.09 -5.15 -1.78
C PRO A 39 11.53 -6.56 -1.59
N HIS A 40 11.53 -7.35 -2.67
CA HIS A 40 11.03 -8.73 -2.75
C HIS A 40 9.51 -8.93 -2.58
N GLU A 41 8.72 -7.87 -2.46
CA GLU A 41 7.26 -8.02 -2.46
C GLU A 41 6.74 -8.35 -3.87
N THR A 42 5.84 -9.34 -3.94
CA THR A 42 5.06 -9.62 -5.16
C THR A 42 3.73 -8.87 -5.12
N LYS A 43 3.04 -8.82 -6.28
CA LYS A 43 1.68 -8.30 -6.38
C LYS A 43 0.74 -8.96 -5.37
N GLU A 44 0.82 -10.29 -5.26
CA GLU A 44 -0.02 -11.09 -4.38
C GLU A 44 0.21 -10.70 -2.93
N MET A 45 1.47 -10.55 -2.49
CA MET A 45 1.80 -10.12 -1.12
C MET A 45 1.20 -8.73 -0.78
N MET A 46 1.26 -7.79 -1.72
CA MET A 46 0.68 -6.47 -1.55
C MET A 46 -0.86 -6.51 -1.48
N VAL A 47 -1.51 -7.39 -2.24
CA VAL A 47 -2.97 -7.59 -2.15
C VAL A 47 -3.35 -8.28 -0.83
N GLU A 48 -2.60 -9.30 -0.40
CA GLU A 48 -2.79 -9.98 0.87
C GLU A 48 -2.68 -9.03 2.07
N THR A 49 -1.88 -7.97 1.97
CA THR A 49 -1.84 -6.91 2.99
C THR A 49 -3.21 -6.28 3.22
N VAL A 50 -3.96 -5.94 2.15
CA VAL A 50 -5.30 -5.38 2.29
C VAL A 50 -6.29 -6.41 2.83
N LYS A 51 -6.18 -7.68 2.39
CA LYS A 51 -7.03 -8.74 2.94
C LYS A 51 -6.79 -8.97 4.43
N HIS A 52 -5.55 -8.92 4.90
CA HIS A 52 -5.23 -8.93 6.33
C HIS A 52 -5.87 -7.74 7.05
N LEU A 53 -5.74 -6.53 6.51
CA LEU A 53 -6.34 -5.33 7.10
C LEU A 53 -7.87 -5.39 7.19
N ASN A 54 -8.54 -6.05 6.24
CA ASN A 54 -9.98 -6.28 6.30
C ASN A 54 -10.42 -7.14 7.50
N THR A 55 -9.51 -7.91 8.11
CA THR A 55 -9.77 -8.69 9.33
C THR A 55 -9.71 -7.85 10.61
N LEU A 56 -9.23 -6.61 10.53
CA LEU A 56 -9.07 -5.69 11.64
C LEU A 56 -10.15 -4.59 11.61
N ASP A 57 -10.39 -3.97 12.77
CA ASP A 57 -11.30 -2.83 12.90
C ASP A 57 -10.54 -1.51 12.65
N ILE A 58 -10.23 -1.24 11.38
CA ILE A 58 -9.59 0.02 10.95
C ILE A 58 -10.61 0.93 10.24
N GLN A 59 -10.43 2.24 10.36
CA GLN A 59 -11.37 3.22 9.83
C GLN A 59 -10.87 3.88 8.55
N GLY A 60 -9.56 3.88 8.33
CA GLY A 60 -8.99 4.40 7.10
C GLY A 60 -7.68 3.77 6.68
N ILE A 61 -7.31 4.01 5.43
CA ILE A 61 -6.05 3.55 4.84
C ILE A 61 -5.40 4.64 3.98
N LYS A 62 -4.08 4.66 4.01
CA LYS A 62 -3.21 5.43 3.12
C LYS A 62 -2.38 4.43 2.32
N ILE A 63 -2.60 4.38 1.01
CA ILE A 63 -1.82 3.54 0.09
C ILE A 63 -0.73 4.40 -0.54
N HIS A 64 0.51 3.93 -0.44
CA HIS A 64 1.68 4.65 -0.88
C HIS A 64 2.59 3.74 -1.71
N MET A 65 3.40 4.31 -2.59
CA MET A 65 4.44 3.60 -3.35
C MET A 65 5.79 3.73 -2.64
N LEU A 66 6.70 2.79 -2.84
CA LEU A 66 8.07 2.99 -2.35
C LEU A 66 8.71 4.21 -3.04
N HIS A 67 9.14 5.18 -2.22
CA HIS A 67 10.06 6.24 -2.64
C HIS A 67 11.45 5.90 -2.12
N LEU A 68 12.37 5.56 -3.03
CA LEU A 68 13.78 5.47 -2.68
C LEU A 68 14.35 6.87 -2.57
N MET A 69 14.83 7.20 -1.38
CA MET A 69 15.34 8.53 -1.07
C MET A 69 16.84 8.49 -0.85
N GLU A 70 17.51 9.57 -1.24
CA GLU A 70 18.88 9.87 -0.84
C GLU A 70 19.02 9.87 0.68
N LYS A 71 20.22 9.56 1.16
CA LYS A 71 20.54 9.57 2.60
C LYS A 71 19.69 8.60 3.44
N THR A 72 19.13 7.57 2.81
CA THR A 72 18.47 6.45 3.51
C THR A 72 19.24 5.15 3.28
N LYS A 73 19.24 4.24 4.27
CA LYS A 73 19.88 2.92 4.16
C LYS A 73 19.48 2.20 2.87
N MET A 74 18.18 2.16 2.60
CA MET A 74 17.64 1.53 1.39
C MET A 74 18.09 2.24 0.10
N GLY A 75 18.20 3.58 0.11
CA GLY A 75 18.76 4.33 -1.01
C GLY A 75 20.24 4.01 -1.28
N TYR A 76 21.05 3.84 -0.23
CA TYR A 76 22.45 3.41 -0.36
C TYR A 76 22.54 1.97 -0.89
N GLU A 77 21.73 1.05 -0.36
CA GLU A 77 21.67 -0.35 -0.81
C GLU A 77 21.25 -0.45 -2.27
N TYR A 78 20.25 0.33 -2.69
CA TYR A 78 19.79 0.39 -4.08
C TYR A 78 20.88 0.89 -5.03
N LYS A 79 21.62 1.94 -4.64
CA LYS A 79 22.74 2.46 -5.45
C LYS A 79 23.84 1.41 -5.64
N LYS A 80 24.06 0.53 -4.66
CA LYS A 80 25.08 -0.54 -4.73
C LYS A 80 24.60 -1.74 -5.53
N ASN A 81 23.38 -2.20 -5.28
CA ASN A 81 22.77 -3.38 -5.90
C ASN A 81 21.31 -3.06 -6.29
N PRO A 82 21.07 -2.47 -7.47
CA PRO A 82 19.73 -2.12 -7.90
C PRO A 82 18.83 -3.34 -8.04
N TRP A 83 17.57 -3.22 -7.61
CA TRP A 83 16.52 -4.22 -7.87
C TRP A 83 15.40 -3.62 -8.73
N LYS A 84 14.52 -4.50 -9.22
CA LYS A 84 13.34 -4.05 -9.99
C LYS A 84 12.38 -3.30 -9.06
N LEU A 85 12.08 -2.07 -9.43
CA LEU A 85 11.01 -1.27 -8.80
C LEU A 85 9.73 -1.40 -9.61
N LEU A 86 8.59 -1.15 -8.97
CA LEU A 86 7.32 -1.07 -9.68
C LEU A 86 7.36 0.04 -10.73
N THR A 87 6.89 -0.30 -11.93
CA THR A 87 6.48 0.68 -12.92
C THR A 87 5.17 1.34 -12.49
N LEU A 88 4.81 2.46 -13.15
CA LEU A 88 3.52 3.11 -12.93
C LEU A 88 2.36 2.14 -13.19
N GLU A 89 2.43 1.39 -14.28
CA GLU A 89 1.39 0.41 -14.67
C GLU A 89 1.25 -0.68 -13.60
N GLU A 90 2.36 -1.29 -13.16
CA GLU A 90 2.31 -2.29 -12.09
C GLU A 90 1.72 -1.72 -10.80
N TYR A 91 2.11 -0.51 -10.39
CA TYR A 91 1.52 0.13 -9.21
C TYR A 91 0.02 0.39 -9.34
N VAL A 92 -0.42 0.90 -10.50
CA VAL A 92 -1.85 1.13 -10.80
C VAL A 92 -2.60 -0.19 -10.72
N ASP A 93 -2.07 -1.25 -11.31
CA ASP A 93 -2.66 -2.59 -11.32
C ASP A 93 -2.84 -3.16 -9.92
N ILE A 94 -1.80 -3.09 -9.10
CA ILE A 94 -1.83 -3.52 -7.69
C ILE A 94 -2.85 -2.68 -6.90
N THR A 95 -2.81 -1.36 -7.06
CA THR A 95 -3.66 -0.46 -6.28
C THR A 95 -5.14 -0.61 -6.63
N VAL A 96 -5.48 -0.81 -7.90
CA VAL A 96 -6.85 -1.10 -8.34
C VAL A 96 -7.37 -2.39 -7.71
N GLU A 97 -6.55 -3.43 -7.68
CA GLU A 97 -6.92 -4.71 -7.07
C GLU A 97 -7.05 -4.60 -5.54
N GLN A 98 -6.14 -3.88 -4.89
CA GLN A 98 -6.25 -3.52 -3.47
C GLN A 98 -7.56 -2.78 -3.17
N ILE A 99 -7.95 -1.79 -3.99
CA ILE A 99 -9.22 -1.07 -3.83
C ILE A 99 -10.41 -2.02 -3.96
N ALA A 100 -10.41 -2.90 -4.97
CA ALA A 100 -11.49 -3.86 -5.18
C ALA A 100 -11.62 -4.87 -4.02
N TRP A 101 -10.52 -5.22 -3.34
CA TRP A 101 -10.53 -6.07 -2.15
C TRP A 101 -10.79 -5.31 -0.84
N LEU A 102 -10.54 -4.01 -0.76
CA LEU A 102 -10.71 -3.25 0.48
C LEU A 102 -12.19 -3.14 0.85
N ARG A 103 -12.57 -3.44 2.11
CA ARG A 103 -13.97 -3.32 2.55
C ARG A 103 -14.50 -1.90 2.31
N LYS A 104 -15.80 -1.79 2.01
CA LYS A 104 -16.47 -0.52 1.64
C LYS A 104 -16.54 0.51 2.76
N ASP A 105 -16.43 0.06 4.01
CA ASP A 105 -16.49 0.92 5.20
C ASP A 105 -15.15 1.58 5.55
N ILE A 106 -14.04 1.13 4.95
CA ILE A 106 -12.72 1.70 5.20
C ILE A 106 -12.48 2.90 4.27
N ILE A 107 -12.22 4.07 4.85
CA ILE A 107 -11.99 5.30 4.08
C ILE A 107 -10.60 5.26 3.44
N ILE A 108 -10.51 5.46 2.13
CA ILE A 108 -9.23 5.69 1.45
C ILE A 108 -8.85 7.16 1.60
N HIS A 109 -7.87 7.45 2.46
CA HIS A 109 -7.39 8.82 2.68
C HIS A 109 -6.49 9.30 1.54
N ARG A 110 -5.69 8.40 0.95
CA ARG A 110 -4.83 8.70 -0.19
C ARG A 110 -4.38 7.43 -0.91
N LEU A 111 -4.09 7.58 -2.21
CA LEU A 111 -3.54 6.55 -3.11
C LEU A 111 -2.13 6.89 -3.62
N THR A 112 -1.57 8.00 -3.13
CA THR A 112 -0.24 8.50 -3.51
C THR A 112 0.49 9.10 -2.33
N GLY A 113 1.71 9.59 -2.52
CA GLY A 113 2.28 10.51 -1.54
C GLY A 113 3.55 11.26 -1.93
N ASP A 114 4.12 11.79 -0.84
CA ASP A 114 5.28 12.64 -0.64
C ASP A 114 6.67 12.09 -0.98
N ALA A 115 7.44 12.69 -1.87
CA ALA A 115 8.89 12.72 -1.66
C ALA A 115 9.48 14.08 -2.06
N PRO A 116 10.37 14.68 -1.24
CA PRO A 116 11.16 15.83 -1.67
C PRO A 116 11.86 15.52 -3.01
N SER A 117 11.56 16.33 -4.02
CA SER A 117 11.94 16.05 -5.42
C SER A 117 13.45 15.94 -5.64
N ASP A 118 14.21 16.67 -4.84
CA ASP A 118 15.67 16.72 -4.79
C ASP A 118 16.28 15.48 -4.12
N MET A 119 15.52 14.81 -3.25
CA MET A 119 15.96 13.61 -2.55
C MET A 119 15.49 12.30 -3.20
N LEU A 120 14.53 12.34 -4.13
CA LEU A 120 14.02 11.12 -4.77
C LEU A 120 15.03 10.54 -5.75
N LEU A 121 15.47 9.30 -5.49
CA LEU A 121 16.31 8.50 -6.37
C LEU A 121 15.51 7.77 -7.43
N ALA A 122 14.45 7.07 -7.01
CA ALA A 122 13.60 6.26 -7.88
C ALA A 122 12.33 5.83 -7.12
N PRO A 123 11.27 5.38 -7.83
CA PRO A 123 11.08 5.55 -9.26
C PRO A 123 10.55 6.97 -9.57
N PHE A 124 11.02 7.59 -10.66
CA PHE A 124 10.69 9.00 -10.94
C PHE A 124 9.24 9.26 -11.33
N TRP A 125 8.50 8.23 -11.78
CA TRP A 125 7.11 8.39 -12.18
C TRP A 125 6.21 8.85 -11.01
N THR A 126 6.63 8.61 -9.77
CA THR A 126 5.87 8.97 -8.56
C THR A 126 5.76 10.46 -8.33
N LYS A 127 6.66 11.26 -8.92
CA LYS A 127 6.60 12.74 -8.92
C LYS A 127 5.31 13.27 -9.56
N ARG A 128 4.67 12.48 -10.44
CA ARG A 128 3.49 12.88 -11.22
C ARG A 128 2.19 12.39 -10.58
N LYS A 129 1.89 12.81 -9.35
CA LYS A 129 0.74 12.28 -8.58
C LYS A 129 -0.59 12.31 -9.31
N PHE A 130 -0.90 13.41 -10.00
CA PHE A 130 -2.15 13.52 -10.77
C PHE A 130 -2.24 12.46 -11.86
N VAL A 131 -1.11 12.13 -12.49
CA VAL A 131 -1.07 11.03 -13.46
C VAL A 131 -1.36 9.72 -12.76
N VAL A 132 -0.72 9.44 -11.61
CA VAL A 132 -0.96 8.21 -10.84
C VAL A 132 -2.43 8.06 -10.47
N THR A 133 -3.05 9.07 -9.86
CA THR A 133 -4.46 9.03 -9.47
C THR A 133 -5.40 8.89 -10.66
N ASN A 134 -5.09 9.57 -11.77
CA ASN A 134 -5.90 9.50 -12.99
C ASN A 134 -5.82 8.11 -13.64
N GLU A 135 -4.65 7.49 -13.68
CA GLU A 135 -4.51 6.14 -14.23
C GLU A 135 -5.24 5.10 -13.38
N ILE A 136 -5.25 5.25 -12.05
CA ILE A 136 -6.07 4.42 -11.16
C ILE A 136 -7.57 4.61 -11.45
N ASP A 137 -8.06 5.85 -11.50
CA ASP A 137 -9.48 6.14 -11.79
C ASP A 137 -9.90 5.62 -13.18
N LYS A 138 -9.08 5.86 -14.21
CA LYS A 138 -9.32 5.33 -15.56
C LYS A 138 -9.42 3.82 -15.56
N LYS A 139 -8.51 3.13 -14.86
CA LYS A 139 -8.50 1.66 -14.83
C LYS A 139 -9.70 1.11 -14.06
N LEU A 140 -10.07 1.70 -12.92
CA LEU A 140 -11.30 1.35 -12.19
C LEU A 140 -12.54 1.49 -13.10
N ARG A 141 -12.70 2.62 -13.78
CA ARG A 141 -13.81 2.86 -14.71
C ARG A 141 -13.82 1.88 -15.88
N LYS A 142 -12.66 1.64 -16.51
CA LYS A 142 -12.52 0.71 -17.63
C LYS A 142 -12.96 -0.71 -17.25
N LEU A 143 -12.66 -1.13 -16.03
CA LEU A 143 -13.02 -2.45 -15.52
C LEU A 143 -14.41 -2.48 -14.85
N ASN A 144 -15.07 -1.33 -14.74
CA ASN A 144 -16.30 -1.14 -13.95
C ASN A 144 -16.18 -1.74 -12.54
N LEU A 145 -15.06 -1.44 -11.87
CA LEU A 145 -14.77 -1.88 -10.52
C LEU A 145 -14.93 -0.74 -9.52
N TYR A 146 -15.52 -1.06 -8.39
CA TYR A 146 -15.68 -0.21 -7.23
C TYR A 146 -14.99 -0.82 -6.02
N GLN A 147 -14.75 0.02 -5.00
CA GLN A 147 -14.18 -0.44 -3.74
C GLN A 147 -15.01 -1.59 -3.15
N GLY A 148 -14.34 -2.65 -2.72
CA GLY A 148 -14.96 -3.81 -2.09
C GLY A 148 -15.67 -4.78 -3.02
N ASP A 149 -15.69 -4.57 -4.34
CA ASP A 149 -16.37 -5.48 -5.27
C ASP A 149 -15.85 -6.92 -5.22
N TYR A 150 -14.56 -7.14 -5.02
CA TYR A 150 -14.00 -8.49 -4.87
C TYR A 150 -14.27 -9.06 -3.49
N TYR A 151 -14.21 -8.23 -2.45
CA TYR A 151 -14.51 -8.65 -1.09
C TYR A 151 -15.95 -9.16 -0.94
N GLU A 152 -16.94 -8.41 -1.43
CA GLU A 152 -18.34 -8.80 -1.37
C GLU A 152 -18.64 -10.07 -2.17
N LYS A 153 -18.04 -10.20 -3.36
CA LYS A 153 -18.18 -11.42 -4.18
C LYS A 153 -17.64 -12.65 -3.44
N GLU A 154 -16.49 -12.52 -2.77
CA GLU A 154 -15.93 -13.61 -1.98
C GLU A 154 -16.87 -14.03 -0.83
N LEU A 155 -17.47 -13.06 -0.13
CA LEU A 155 -18.44 -13.35 0.95
C LEU A 155 -19.68 -14.09 0.45
N THR A 156 -20.20 -13.71 -0.72
CA THR A 156 -21.39 -14.38 -1.30
C THR A 156 -21.10 -15.77 -1.89
N SER A 157 -19.83 -16.09 -2.12
CA SER A 157 -19.39 -17.35 -2.71
C SER A 157 -19.00 -18.41 -1.65
N LYS A 158 -19.00 -18.04 -0.37
CA LYS A 158 -18.78 -18.91 0.80
C LYS A 158 -20.11 -19.30 1.42
#